data_AF-A0A7X1E0W5-F1
#
_entry.id   AF-A0A7X1E0W5-F1
#
_cell.length_a   1.000
_cell.length_b   1.000
_cell.length_c   1.000
_cell.angle_alpha   90.00
_cell.angle_beta   90.00
_cell.angle_gamma   90.00
#
_symmetry.space_group_name_H-M   'P 1'
#
loop_
_entity.id
_entity.type
_entity.pdbx_description
1 polymer ?
#
loop_
_entity_poly.entity_id
_entity_poly.type
_entity_poly.pdbx_seq_one_letter_code
_entity_poly.pdbx_strand_id
1 'polypeptide(L)' 'MSLLDLLFGKPTQDDWERVKDVKSRKTWKIVQGGIGLDAAEVVESQGYRDAFRQVRQMEAEDSWAC' A
#
# COMPACT_ATOMS: atom_id res chain seq x y z
N MET A 1 11.26 -28.39 -12.24
CA MET A 1 11.99 -27.12 -12.09
C MET A 1 11.36 -26.13 -13.06
N SER A 2 10.75 -25.04 -12.58
CA SER A 2 10.12 -24.06 -13.47
C SER A 2 11.15 -23.02 -13.95
N LEU A 3 10.91 -22.39 -15.11
CA LEU A 3 11.75 -21.32 -15.64
C LEU A 3 11.87 -20.14 -14.64
N LEU A 4 10.79 -19.88 -13.89
CA LEU A 4 10.75 -18.82 -12.88
C LEU A 4 11.67 -19.13 -11.69
N ASP A 5 11.72 -20.39 -11.23
CA ASP A 5 12.62 -20.80 -10.16
C ASP A 5 14.10 -20.65 -10.56
N LEU A 6 14.40 -20.79 -11.86
CA LEU A 6 15.75 -20.69 -12.42
C LEU A 6 16.19 -19.23 -12.59
N LEU A 7 15.25 -18.33 -12.91
CA LEU A 7 15.49 -16.90 -13.12
C LEU A 7 15.50 -16.10 -11.81
N PHE A 8 14.65 -16.46 -10.84
CA PHE A 8 14.42 -15.68 -9.63
C PHE A 8 14.75 -16.42 -8.33
N GLY A 9 15.14 -17.69 -8.43
CA GLY A 9 15.33 -18.55 -7.25
C GLY A 9 13.99 -19.00 -6.66
N LYS A 10 14.08 -19.83 -5.61
CA LYS A 10 12.91 -20.19 -4.81
C LYS A 10 12.59 -19.06 -3.83
N PRO A 11 11.31 -18.74 -3.57
CA PRO A 11 10.94 -17.77 -2.56
C PRO A 11 11.52 -18.14 -1.19
N THR A 12 12.15 -17.18 -0.54
CA THR A 12 12.71 -17.31 0.81
C THR A 12 11.60 -17.27 1.87
N GLN A 13 11.93 -17.61 3.12
CA GLN A 13 10.96 -17.49 4.22
C GLN A 13 10.49 -16.05 4.42
N ASP A 14 11.39 -15.08 4.27
CA ASP A 14 11.08 -13.64 4.35
C ASP A 14 10.07 -13.22 3.26
N ASP A 15 10.18 -13.77 2.05
CA ASP A 15 9.22 -13.50 0.98
C ASP A 15 7.81 -13.97 1.34
N TRP A 16 7.71 -15.14 1.99
CA TRP A 16 6.43 -15.66 2.46
C TRP A 16 5.85 -14.84 3.62
N GLU A 17 6.69 -14.38 4.54
CA GLU A 17 6.26 -13.50 5.63
C GLU A 17 5.77 -12.16 5.10
N ARG A 18 6.46 -11.59 4.10
CA ARG A 18 6.05 -10.35 3.43
C ARG A 18 4.72 -10.51 2.72
N VAL A 19 4.49 -11.63 2.04
CA VAL A 19 3.19 -11.94 1.41
C VAL A 19 2.08 -12.05 2.46
N LYS A 20 2.35 -12.64 3.63
CA LYS A 20 1.39 -12.71 4.74
C LYS A 20 1.07 -11.33 5.28
N ASP A 21 2.07 -10.47 5.50
CA ASP A 21 1.86 -9.08 5.96
C ASP A 21 1.00 -8.30 4.97
N VAL A 22 1.32 -8.39 3.67
CA VAL A 22 0.55 -7.74 2.60
C VAL A 22 -0.89 -8.22 2.59
N LYS A 23 -1.13 -9.53 2.72
CA LYS A 23 -2.49 -10.11 2.79
C LYS A 23 -3.25 -9.71 4.06
N SER A 24 -2.56 -9.39 5.15
CA SER A 24 -3.20 -8.97 6.41
C SER A 24 -3.76 -7.54 6.33
N ARG A 25 -3.21 -6.70 5.45
CA ARG A 25 -3.66 -5.33 5.24
C ARG A 25 -4.81 -5.31 4.23
N LYS A 26 -6.01 -5.03 4.72
CA LYS A 26 -7.25 -5.06 3.93
C LYS A 26 -7.13 -4.29 2.60
N THR A 27 -6.52 -3.11 2.65
CA THR A 27 -6.35 -2.19 1.51
C THR A 27 -5.31 -2.63 0.47
N TRP A 28 -4.44 -3.59 0.80
CA TRP A 28 -3.37 -4.06 -0.08
C TRP A 28 -3.78 -5.37 -0.74
N LYS A 29 -3.69 -5.44 -2.07
CA LYS A 29 -4.10 -6.63 -2.85
C LYS A 29 -2.96 -7.06 -3.75
N ILE A 30 -2.74 -8.37 -3.83
CA ILE A 30 -1.82 -8.95 -4.82
C ILE A 30 -2.56 -8.92 -6.15
N VAL A 31 -2.07 -8.12 -7.09
CA VAL A 31 -2.61 -7.99 -8.44
C VAL A 31 -1.63 -8.58 -9.44
N GLN A 32 -2.11 -8.87 -10.65
CA GLN A 32 -1.25 -9.38 -11.71
C GLN A 32 -0.20 -8.30 -12.04
N GLY A 33 1.07 -8.58 -11.70
CA GLY A 33 2.18 -7.62 -11.85
C GLY A 33 2.69 -6.97 -10.56
N GLY A 34 2.13 -7.28 -9.38
CA GLY A 34 2.73 -6.85 -8.11
C GLY A 34 1.74 -6.61 -6.96
N ILE A 35 2.11 -5.68 -6.08
CA ILE A 35 1.29 -5.25 -4.95
C ILE A 35 0.56 -3.97 -5.34
N GLY A 36 -0.76 -4.02 -5.36
CA GLY A 36 -1.64 -2.89 -5.63
C GLY A 36 -2.39 -2.45 -4.38
N LEU A 37 -2.90 -1.22 -4.43
CA LEU A 37 -3.83 -0.70 -3.43
C LEU A 37 -5.23 -0.65 -4.03
N ASP A 38 -6.23 -1.01 -3.24
CA ASP A 38 -7.62 -0.75 -3.61
C ASP A 38 -7.96 0.71 -3.29
N ALA A 39 -8.16 1.52 -4.34
CA ALA A 39 -8.43 2.95 -4.19
C ALA A 39 -9.71 3.23 -3.38
N ALA A 40 -10.75 2.39 -3.51
CA ALA A 40 -11.99 2.59 -2.78
C ALA A 40 -11.76 2.35 -1.27
N GLU A 41 -11.06 1.26 -0.93
CA GLU A 41 -10.77 0.95 0.47
C GLU A 41 -9.77 1.93 1.09
N VAL A 42 -8.82 2.46 0.31
CA VAL A 42 -7.89 3.50 0.77
C VAL A 42 -8.64 4.78 1.12
N VAL A 43 -9.57 5.25 0.29
CA VAL A 43 -10.35 6.47 0.54
C VAL A 43 -11.29 6.33 1.74
N GLU A 44 -11.76 5.12 1.99
CA GLU A 44 -12.55 4.80 3.19
C GLU A 44 -11.72 4.63 4.46
N SER A 45 -10.41 4.41 4.33
CA SER A 45 -9.53 4.20 5.47
C SER A 45 -9.42 5.45 6.35
N GLN A 46 -9.47 5.24 7.66
CA GLN A 46 -9.38 6.33 8.65
C GLN A 46 -8.05 7.10 8.51
N GLY A 47 -6.94 6.38 8.31
CA GLY A 47 -5.62 7.00 8.12
C GLY A 47 -5.55 7.92 6.89
N TYR A 48 -6.16 7.53 5.77
CA TYR A 48 -6.22 8.40 4.59
C TYR A 48 -7.06 9.66 4.86
N ARG A 49 -8.21 9.51 5.52
CA ARG A 49 -9.07 10.65 5.88
C ARG A 49 -8.38 11.62 6.84
N ASP A 50 -7.64 11.11 7.81
CA ASP A 50 -6.90 11.94 8.76
C ASP A 50 -5.74 12.66 8.08
N ALA A 51 -4.98 11.97 7.21
CA ALA A 51 -3.94 12.60 6.39
C ALA A 51 -4.53 13.69 5.48
N PHE A 52 -5.68 13.42 4.85
CA PHE A 52 -6.36 14.40 4.01
C PHE A 52 -6.80 15.65 4.79
N ARG A 53 -7.30 15.48 6.02
CA ARG A 53 -7.63 16.62 6.90
C ARG A 53 -6.40 17.43 7.27
N GLN A 54 -5.28 16.77 7.59
CA GLN A 54 -4.04 17.47 7.91
C GLN A 54 -3.55 18.32 6.73
N VAL A 55 -3.55 17.76 5.51
CA VAL A 55 -3.17 18.51 4.30
C VAL A 55 -4.10 19.71 4.09
N ARG A 56 -5.42 19.52 4.20
CA ARG A 56 -6.41 20.61 4.10
C ARG A 56 -6.18 21.71 5.13
N GLN A 57 -5.79 21.34 6.34
CA GLN A 57 -5.49 22.29 7.40
C GLN A 57 -4.21 23.07 7.12
N MET A 58 -3.17 22.41 6.63
CA MET A 58 -1.93 23.08 6.18
C MET A 58 -2.21 24.06 5.02
N GLU A 59 -3.00 23.66 4.02
CA GLU A 59 -3.41 24.56 2.93
C GLU A 59 -4.18 25.78 3.42
N ALA A 60 -5.04 25.60 4.42
CA ALA A 60 -5.76 26.70 5.03
C ALA A 60 -4.83 27.62 5.81
N GLU A 61 -3.92 27.07 6.62
CA GLU A 61 -2.92 27.84 7.39
C GLU A 61 -1.97 28.63 6.47
N ASP A 62 -1.52 28.04 5.36
CA ASP A 62 -0.73 28.73 4.32
C ASP A 62 -1.54 29.82 3.60
N SER A 63 -2.86 29.65 3.47
CA SER A 63 -3.76 30.64 2.85
C SER A 63 -3.93 31.91 3.69
N TRP A 64 -3.62 31.90 4.99
CA TRP A 64 -3.67 33.09 5.86
C TRP A 64 -2.32 33.82 5.96
N ALA A 65 -1.27 33.32 5.32
CA ALA A 65 0.06 33.95 5.30
C ALA A 65 0.21 35.05 4.23
N CYS A 66 -0.90 35.56 3.66
CA CYS A 66 -0.94 36.68 2.72
C CYS A 66 -1.58 37.93 3.34
#